data_AF-A0A160V9Y1-F1
#
_entry.id   AF-A0A160V9Y1-F1
#
_cell.length_a   1.000
_cell.length_b   1.000
_cell.length_c   1.000
_cell.angle_alpha   90.00
_cell.angle_beta   90.00
_cell.angle_gamma   90.00
#
_symmetry.space_group_name_H-M   'P 1'
#
loop_
_entity.id
_entity.type
_entity.pdbx_description
1 polymer ?
#
loop_
_entity_poly.entity_id
_entity_poly.type
_entity_poly.pdbx_seq_one_letter_code
_entity_poly.pdbx_strand_id
1 'polypeptide(L)' 'MQSSIFVENEASIAIHAACGFRSVGTRERIGCLYGQWRDTLLMERRSNVIGA' A
#
# COMPACT_ATOMS: atom_id res chain seq x y z
N MET A 1 -9.88 2.15 4.86
CA MET A 1 -8.54 1.81 5.39
C MET A 1 -7.51 2.02 4.30
N GLN A 2 -6.29 2.43 4.65
CA GLN A 2 -5.18 2.63 3.72
C GLN A 2 -3.93 1.92 4.24
N SER A 3 -3.06 1.50 3.31
CA SER A 3 -1.78 0.86 3.59
C SER A 3 -0.74 1.36 2.58
N SER A 4 0.51 1.52 3.02
CA SER A 4 1.63 1.87 2.16
C SER A 4 2.67 0.76 2.25
N ILE A 5 3.04 0.18 1.11
CA ILE A 5 3.91 -1.00 1.03
C ILE A 5 5.06 -0.67 0.10
N PHE A 6 6.29 -1.10 0.38
CA PHE A 6 7.37 -0.95 -0.60
C PHE A 6 7.00 -1.67 -1.89
N VAL A 7 7.25 -1.02 -3.04
CA VAL A 7 6.91 -1.57 -4.36
C VAL A 7 7.57 -2.93 -4.63
N GLU A 8 8.71 -3.18 -3.99
CA GLU A 8 9.49 -4.42 -4.09
C GLU A 8 8.89 -5.60 -3.31
N ASN A 9 7.95 -5.35 -2.38
CA ASN A 9 7.36 -6.40 -1.53
C ASN A 9 6.11 -6.99 -2.18
N GLU A 10 6.31 -7.77 -3.24
CA GLU A 10 5.24 -8.41 -4.01
C GLU A 10 4.34 -9.31 -3.16
N ALA A 11 4.90 -10.01 -2.16
CA ALA A 11 4.14 -10.89 -1.28
C ALA A 11 3.11 -10.11 -0.45
N SER A 12 3.52 -8.99 0.14
CA SER A 12 2.61 -8.12 0.90
C SER A 12 1.54 -7.49 0.00
N ILE A 13 1.92 -7.06 -1.21
CA ILE A 13 0.97 -6.53 -2.20
C ILE A 13 -0.08 -7.58 -2.57
N ALA A 14 0.33 -8.82 -2.84
CA ALA A 14 -0.57 -9.92 -3.17
C ALA A 14 -1.55 -10.23 -2.03
N ILE A 15 -1.06 -10.25 -0.79
CA ILE A 15 -1.91 -10.46 0.40
C ILE A 15 -2.94 -9.32 0.54
N HIS A 16 -2.50 -8.07 0.41
CA HIS A 16 -3.43 -6.93 0.48
C HIS A 16 -4.46 -6.95 -0.64
N ALA A 17 -4.04 -7.28 -1.87
CA ALA A 17 -4.94 -7.46 -3.00
C ALA A 17 -5.98 -8.56 -2.74
N ALA A 18 -5.56 -9.72 -2.21
CA ALA A 18 -6.46 -10.82 -1.82
C ALA A 18 -7.44 -10.42 -0.70
N CYS A 19 -7.01 -9.54 0.21
CA CYS A 19 -7.85 -8.95 1.26
C CYS A 19 -8.81 -7.84 0.77
N GLY A 20 -8.87 -7.60 -0.54
CA GLY A 20 -9.77 -6.61 -1.16
C GLY A 20 -9.24 -5.18 -1.10
N PHE A 21 -7.93 -4.97 -0.93
CA PHE A 21 -7.32 -3.67 -1.17
C PHE A 21 -7.08 -3.48 -2.67
N ARG A 22 -7.18 -2.24 -3.13
CA ARG A 22 -6.86 -1.81 -4.49
C ARG A 22 -5.65 -0.88 -4.48
N SER A 23 -4.84 -0.97 -5.52
CA SER A 23 -3.75 -0.02 -5.77
C SER A 23 -4.31 1.36 -6.11
N VAL A 24 -3.80 2.39 -5.45
CA VAL A 24 -4.19 3.80 -5.67
C VAL A 24 -3.12 4.53 -6.47
N GLY A 25 -1.85 4.26 -6.19
CA GLY A 25 -0.72 4.85 -6.91
C GLY A 25 0.61 4.65 -6.18
N THR A 26 1.70 5.00 -6.84
CA THR A 26 3.06 4.91 -6.28
C THR A 26 3.52 6.27 -5.78
N ARG A 27 4.23 6.27 -4.65
CA ARG A 27 4.86 7.44 -4.05
C ARG A 27 6.36 7.26 -4.05
N GLU A 28 7.06 8.15 -4.74
CA GLU A 28 8.49 8.03 -4.95
C GLU A 28 9.29 8.47 -3.72
N ARG A 29 10.34 7.73 -3.38
CA ARG A 29 11.37 8.06 -2.38
C ARG A 29 10.83 8.57 -1.04
N ILE A 30 9.79 7.91 -0.51
CA ILE A 30 9.16 8.32 0.75
C ILE A 30 9.40 7.33 1.90
N GLY A 31 9.73 6.07 1.60
CA GLY A 31 10.09 5.09 2.63
C GLY A 31 11.59 4.94 2.71
N CYS A 32 12.17 5.10 3.91
CA CYS A 32 13.59 4.84 4.13
C CYS A 32 13.78 3.49 4.80
N LEU A 33 14.53 2.60 4.15
CA LEU A 33 14.90 1.29 4.69
C LEU A 33 16.39 1.06 4.43
N TYR A 34 17.14 0.70 5.48
CA TYR A 34 18.60 0.55 5.43
C TYR A 34 19.34 1.78 4.84
N GLY A 35 18.84 2.99 5.14
CA GLY A 35 19.43 4.24 4.64
C GLY A 35 19.12 4.56 3.17
N GLN A 36 18.33 3.74 2.49
CA GLN A 36 17.92 3.95 1.11
C GLN A 36 16.46 4.41 1.04
N TRP A 37 16.23 5.50 0.32
CA TRP A 37 14.90 5.96 0.00
C TRP A 37 14.33 5.15 -1.16
N ARG A 38 13.13 4.60 -0.94
CA ARG A 38 12.44 3.68 -1.82
C ARG A 38 11.03 4.14 -2.06
N ASP A 39 10.48 3.65 -3.15
CA ASP A 39 9.13 3.95 -3.56
C ASP A 39 8.15 3.05 -2.81
N THR A 40 6.97 3.59 -2.52
CA THR A 40 5.91 2.85 -1.84
C THR A 40 4.64 2.86 -2.69
N LEU A 41 3.99 1.71 -2.80
CA LEU A 41 2.66 1.57 -3.36
C LEU A 41 1.62 1.91 -2.29
N LEU A 42 0.81 2.92 -2.56
CA LEU A 42 -0.38 3.23 -1.77
C LEU A 42 -1.51 2.30 -2.19
N MET A 43 -2.04 1.54 -1.23
CA MET A 43 -3.19 0.68 -1.40
C MET A 43 -4.31 1.10 -0.45
N GLU A 44 -5.56 0.90 -0.86
CA GLU A 44 -6.71 1.23 -0.02
C GLU A 44 -7.80 0.17 -0.09
N ARG A 45 -8.58 0.07 0.98
CA ARG A 45 -9.84 -0.68 1.01
C ARG A 45 -10.94 0.27 1.50
N ARG A 46 -11.95 0.50 0.66
CA ARG A 46 -13.10 1.34 1.01
C ARG A 46 -14.18 0.49 1.68
N SER A 47 -14.77 1.03 2.74
CA SER A 47 -15.99 0.48 3.32
C SER A 47 -17.18 1.00 2.53
N ASN A 48 -18.17 0.15 2.28
CA ASN A 48 -19.45 0.55 1.71
C ASN A 48 -20.46 1.00 2.79
N VAL A 49 -20.10 0.86 4.07
CA VAL A 49 -20.87 1.38 5.19
C VAL A 49 -20.28 2.72 5.59
N ILE A 50 -21.11 3.76 5.54
CA ILE A 50 -20.80 5.09 6.07
C ILE A 50 -20.89 4.96 7.61
N GLY A 51 -19.85 5.38 8.33
CA GLY A 51 -19.81 5.26 9.80
C GLY A 51 -21.02 5.94 10.45
N ALA A 52 -21.63 5.27 11.43
CA ALA A 52 -22.71 5.81 12.25
C ALA A 52 -22.20 6.91 13.19
#